data_AF-A0A853AJL1-F1
#
_entry.id   AF-A0A853AJL1-F1
#
_cell.length_a   1.000
_cell.length_b   1.000
_cell.length_c   1.000
_cell.angle_alpha   90.00
_cell.angle_beta   90.00
_cell.angle_gamma   90.00
#
_symmetry.space_group_name_H-M   'P 1'
#
loop_
_entity.id
_entity.type
_entity.pdbx_description
1 polymer ?
#
loop_
_entity_poly.entity_id
_entity_poly.type
_entity_poly.pdbx_seq_one_letter_code
_entity_poly.pdbx_strand_id
1 'polypeptide(L)'
;MTSDAAAGRGYQVAPQDLSAQVEALSGLRERTAGLAGEAGRLAERLPQLGTAPPAIHLALRLREAAGRSGLSGEIGAADTELDDFRTALGETVAGYLATDDRAAQELRTTGGDQA
;
A
#
# COMPACT_ATOMS: atom_id res chain seq x y z
N MET A 1 -14.81 -30.40 -38.25
CA MET A 1 -13.83 -29.29 -38.16
C MET A 1 -14.49 -28.13 -37.46
N THR A 2 -14.45 -28.12 -36.13
CA THR A 2 -14.89 -26.98 -35.30
C THR A 2 -13.69 -26.62 -34.45
N SER A 3 -13.03 -25.53 -34.83
CA SER A 3 -11.83 -25.04 -34.18
C SER A 3 -12.18 -24.59 -32.77
N ASP A 4 -11.74 -25.39 -31.81
CA ASP A 4 -11.52 -25.02 -30.42
C ASP A 4 -10.39 -23.96 -30.38
N ALA A 5 -10.74 -22.72 -30.71
CA ALA A 5 -9.81 -21.60 -30.64
C ALA A 5 -9.76 -21.11 -29.20
N ALA A 6 -8.82 -21.71 -28.45
CA ALA A 6 -8.16 -21.17 -27.27
C ALA A 6 -9.04 -20.27 -26.39
N ALA A 7 -9.70 -20.88 -25.42
CA ALA A 7 -10.15 -20.21 -24.20
C ALA A 7 -8.93 -19.61 -23.47
N GLY A 8 -8.46 -18.47 -23.96
CA GLY A 8 -7.47 -17.65 -23.29
C GLY A 8 -8.05 -17.27 -21.93
N ARG A 9 -7.34 -17.62 -20.86
CA ARG A 9 -7.61 -17.12 -19.52
C ARG A 9 -7.38 -15.60 -19.51
N GLY A 10 -8.33 -14.85 -20.05
CA GLY A 10 -8.37 -13.41 -19.92
C GLY A 10 -8.71 -13.09 -18.47
N TYR A 11 -7.81 -12.42 -17.77
CA TYR A 11 -8.16 -11.82 -16.49
C TYR A 11 -9.06 -10.62 -16.77
N GLN A 12 -10.32 -10.72 -16.38
CA GLN A 12 -11.24 -9.59 -16.42
C GLN A 12 -10.94 -8.70 -15.23
N VAL A 13 -10.35 -7.55 -15.51
CA VAL A 13 -10.04 -6.52 -14.52
C VAL A 13 -11.18 -5.53 -14.48
N ALA A 14 -11.65 -5.20 -13.27
CA ALA A 14 -12.63 -4.14 -13.02
C ALA A 14 -11.89 -2.92 -12.47
N PRO A 15 -11.51 -1.92 -13.30
CA PRO A 15 -10.66 -0.80 -12.90
C PRO A 15 -11.27 0.00 -11.74
N GLN A 16 -12.60 0.14 -11.71
CA GLN A 16 -13.32 0.81 -10.63
C GLN A 16 -13.15 0.14 -9.27
N ASP A 17 -13.11 -1.20 -9.22
CA ASP A 17 -12.95 -1.94 -7.97
C ASP A 17 -11.51 -1.81 -7.45
N LEU A 18 -10.55 -1.72 -8.37
CA LEU A 18 -9.15 -1.47 -8.04
C LEU A 18 -8.92 -0.02 -7.57
N SER A 19 -9.55 0.97 -8.20
CA SER A 19 -9.50 2.36 -7.72
C SER A 19 -10.05 2.49 -6.31
N ALA A 20 -11.18 1.83 -6.00
CA ALA A 20 -11.72 1.81 -4.64
C ALA A 20 -10.76 1.15 -3.62
N GLN A 21 -10.05 0.10 -4.03
CA GLN A 21 -9.02 -0.54 -3.19
C GLN A 21 -7.80 0.36 -2.97
N VAL A 22 -7.33 1.08 -4.00
CA VAL A 22 -6.23 2.05 -3.88
C VAL A 22 -6.59 3.18 -2.90
N GLU A 23 -7.84 3.66 -2.93
CA GLU A 23 -8.34 4.65 -1.96
C GLU A 23 -8.38 4.09 -0.53
N ALA A 24 -8.90 2.87 -0.36
CA ALA A 24 -8.92 2.21 0.95
C ALA A 24 -7.51 2.00 1.52
N LEU A 25 -6.55 1.61 0.68
CA LEU A 25 -5.14 1.46 1.05
C LEU A 25 -4.50 2.81 1.42
N SER A 26 -4.86 3.89 0.70
CA SER A 26 -4.40 5.24 1.03
C SER A 26 -4.88 5.68 2.41
N GLY A 27 -6.15 5.40 2.75
CA GLY A 27 -6.69 5.67 4.08
C GLY A 27 -6.04 4.82 5.19
N LEU A 28 -5.68 3.56 4.89
CA LEU A 28 -4.94 2.72 5.83
C LEU A 28 -3.52 3.26 6.06
N ARG A 29 -2.81 3.64 4.99
CA ARG A 29 -1.48 4.24 5.05
C ARG A 29 -1.48 5.50 5.91
N GLU A 30 -2.42 6.41 5.72
CA GLU A 30 -2.48 7.65 6.52
C GLU A 30 -2.59 7.36 8.02
N ARG A 31 -3.39 6.35 8.39
CA ARG A 31 -3.49 5.90 9.80
C ARG A 31 -2.19 5.26 10.28
N THR A 32 -1.56 4.42 9.48
CA THR A 32 -0.27 3.78 9.82
C THR A 32 0.86 4.80 9.97
N ALA A 33 0.94 5.80 9.08
CA ALA A 33 1.88 6.91 9.18
C ALA A 33 1.64 7.74 10.45
N GLY A 34 0.38 7.99 10.81
CA GLY A 34 0.01 8.62 12.09
C GLY A 34 0.53 7.82 13.29
N LEU A 35 0.31 6.51 13.28
CA LEU A 35 0.82 5.60 14.32
C LEU A 35 2.35 5.56 14.36
N ALA A 36 3.03 5.59 13.22
CA ALA A 36 4.48 5.64 13.14
C ALA A 36 5.02 6.90 13.82
N GLY A 37 4.39 8.05 13.56
CA GLY A 37 4.73 9.32 14.21
C GLY A 37 4.44 9.34 15.71
N GLU A 38 3.37 8.70 16.17
CA GLU A 38 3.07 8.53 17.60
C GLU A 38 4.07 7.60 18.29
N ALA A 39 4.40 6.46 17.68
CA ALA A 39 5.39 5.53 18.18
C ALA A 39 6.79 6.16 18.25
N GLY A 40 7.17 6.95 17.26
CA GLY A 40 8.42 7.73 17.28
C GLY A 40 8.46 8.71 18.46
N ARG A 41 7.39 9.48 18.67
CA ARG A 41 7.29 10.39 19.83
C ARG A 41 7.32 9.64 21.17
N LEU A 42 6.75 8.45 21.23
CA LEU A 42 6.82 7.58 22.41
C LEU A 42 8.26 7.12 22.69
N ALA A 43 9.01 6.76 21.64
CA ALA A 43 10.41 6.35 21.75
C ALA A 43 11.36 7.47 22.19
N GLU A 44 11.03 8.72 21.87
CA GLU A 44 11.83 9.88 22.27
C GLU A 44 11.64 10.23 23.75
N ARG A 45 10.52 9.83 24.35
CA ARG A 45 10.13 10.25 25.70
C ARG A 45 10.48 9.17 26.73
N LEU A 46 11.31 9.53 27.71
CA LEU A 46 11.60 8.64 28.84
C LEU A 46 10.37 8.55 29.76
N PRO A 47 9.83 7.34 30.05
CA PRO A 47 8.72 7.19 30.98
C PRO A 47 9.11 7.64 32.39
N GLN A 48 8.28 8.47 33.02
CA GLN A 48 8.48 8.88 34.41
C GLN A 48 7.94 7.79 35.36
N LEU A 49 8.77 6.78 35.62
CA LEU A 49 8.42 5.65 36.50
C LEU A 49 8.98 5.81 37.92
N GLY A 50 9.61 6.96 38.22
CA GLY A 50 10.30 7.25 39.47
C GLY A 50 11.83 7.14 39.35
N THR A 51 12.54 7.35 40.46
CA THR A 51 14.02 7.40 40.53
C THR A 51 14.65 6.14 41.13
N ALA A 52 13.84 5.16 41.55
CA ALA A 52 14.36 3.90 42.04
C ALA A 52 15.14 3.18 40.92
N PRO A 53 16.30 2.53 41.20
CA PRO A 53 17.07 1.81 40.19
C PRO A 53 16.26 0.86 39.29
N PRO A 54 15.33 0.02 39.80
CA PRO A 54 14.50 -0.82 38.94
C PRO A 54 13.51 -0.02 38.05
N ALA A 55 13.03 1.13 38.51
CA ALA A 55 12.14 1.99 37.72
C ALA A 55 12.88 2.63 36.54
N ILE A 56 14.13 3.05 36.74
CA ILE A 56 14.99 3.57 35.67
C ILE A 56 15.25 2.47 34.63
N HIS A 57 15.57 1.25 35.07
CA HIS A 57 15.79 0.13 34.16
C HIS A 57 14.54 -0.18 33.32
N LEU A 58 13.36 -0.16 33.92
CA LEU A 58 12.10 -0.35 33.20
C LEU A 58 11.83 0.78 32.20
N ALA A 59 12.09 2.03 32.58
CA ALA A 59 11.93 3.18 31.69
C ALA A 59 12.84 3.08 30.45
N LEU A 60 14.08 2.61 30.63
CA LEU A 60 15.01 2.36 29.52
C LEU A 60 14.53 1.23 28.61
N ARG A 61 14.06 0.12 29.18
CA ARG A 61 13.52 -1.00 28.38
C ARG A 61 12.29 -0.63 27.57
N LEU A 62 11.38 0.16 28.15
CA LEU A 62 10.21 0.66 27.42
C LEU A 62 10.61 1.61 26.29
N ARG A 63 11.59 2.48 26.53
CA ARG A 63 12.13 3.36 25.49
C ARG A 63 12.77 2.58 24.35
N GLU A 64 13.52 1.52 24.67
CA GLU A 64 14.11 0.65 23.66
C GLU A 64 13.05 -0.12 22.87
N ALA A 65 12.05 -0.69 23.55
CA ALA A 65 10.93 -1.39 22.92
C ALA A 65 10.06 -0.46 22.04
N ALA A 66 9.92 0.82 22.41
CA ALA A 66 9.24 1.81 21.58
C ALA A 66 10.10 2.30 20.40
N GLY A 67 11.42 2.18 20.51
CA GLY A 67 12.40 2.73 19.58
C GLY A 67 12.47 2.08 18.21
N ARG A 68 13.49 2.46 17.45
CA ARG A 68 13.68 2.03 16.06
C ARG A 68 13.90 0.52 15.90
N SER A 69 14.41 -0.17 16.92
CA SER A 69 14.55 -1.64 16.94
C SER A 69 13.28 -2.37 17.38
N GLY A 70 12.24 -1.64 17.81
CA GLY A 70 10.94 -2.19 18.21
C GLY A 70 9.80 -1.50 17.49
N LEU A 71 8.79 -1.05 18.24
CA LEU A 71 7.50 -0.60 17.73
C LEU A 71 7.61 0.46 16.62
N SER A 72 8.42 1.51 16.82
CA SER A 72 8.57 2.57 15.83
C SER A 72 9.20 2.07 14.53
N GLY A 73 10.12 1.11 14.60
CA GLY A 73 10.70 0.47 13.43
C GLY A 73 9.72 -0.41 12.68
N GLU A 74 8.98 -1.26 13.41
CA GLU A 74 8.00 -2.17 12.82
C GLU A 74 6.87 -1.42 12.12
N ILE A 75 6.32 -0.38 12.75
CA ILE A 75 5.26 0.43 12.12
C ILE A 75 5.79 1.20 10.92
N GLY A 76 7.02 1.72 10.99
CA GLY A 76 7.66 2.39 9.84
C GLY A 76 7.91 1.45 8.66
N ALA A 77 8.28 0.19 8.92
CA ALA A 77 8.42 -0.82 7.89
C ALA A 77 7.06 -1.14 7.24
N ALA A 78 6.00 -1.28 8.05
CA ALA A 78 4.64 -1.49 7.54
C ALA A 78 4.13 -0.30 6.71
N ASP A 79 4.44 0.94 7.11
CA ASP A 79 4.11 2.13 6.32
C ASP A 79 4.79 2.12 4.95
N THR A 80 6.07 1.72 4.91
CA THR A 80 6.84 1.59 3.66
C THR A 80 6.23 0.53 2.74
N GLU A 81 5.94 -0.65 3.28
CA GLU A 81 5.36 -1.77 2.51
C GLU A 81 3.97 -1.42 1.95
N LEU A 82 3.15 -0.68 2.72
CA LEU A 82 1.85 -0.19 2.25
C LEU A 82 1.99 0.82 1.11
N ASP A 83 2.99 1.71 1.16
CA ASP A 83 3.23 2.69 0.10
C ASP A 83 3.72 2.02 -1.19
N ASP A 84 4.62 1.05 -1.06
CA ASP A 84 5.11 0.24 -2.18
C ASP A 84 3.96 -0.52 -2.85
N PHE A 85 3.11 -1.19 -2.05
CA PHE A 85 1.97 -1.92 -2.56
C PHE A 85 0.96 -1.01 -3.26
N ARG A 86 0.65 0.15 -2.65
CA ARG A 86 -0.24 1.15 -3.26
C ARG A 86 0.30 1.63 -4.60
N THR A 87 1.60 1.93 -4.68
CA THR A 87 2.27 2.40 -5.89
C THR A 87 2.18 1.34 -6.99
N ALA A 88 2.54 0.10 -6.69
CA ALA A 88 2.46 -1.01 -7.64
C ALA A 88 1.02 -1.26 -8.14
N LEU A 89 0.03 -1.16 -7.25
CA LEU A 89 -1.38 -1.28 -7.62
C LEU A 89 -1.83 -0.15 -8.55
N GLY A 90 -1.44 1.09 -8.23
CA GLY A 90 -1.73 2.26 -9.07
C GLY A 90 -1.11 2.16 -10.47
N GLU A 91 0.15 1.74 -10.56
CA GLU A 91 0.83 1.50 -11.84
C GLU A 91 0.14 0.40 -12.66
N THR A 92 -0.28 -0.67 -12.00
CA THR A 92 -1.02 -1.77 -12.64
C THR A 92 -2.34 -1.29 -13.23
N VAL A 93 -3.13 -0.53 -12.47
CA VAL A 93 -4.41 0.05 -12.93
C VAL A 93 -4.18 0.97 -14.12
N ALA A 94 -3.19 1.86 -14.04
CA ALA A 94 -2.86 2.77 -15.13
C ALA A 94 -2.47 2.02 -16.41
N GLY A 95 -1.72 0.91 -16.29
CA GLY A 95 -1.37 0.06 -17.42
C GLY A 95 -2.58 -0.60 -18.08
N TYR A 96 -3.55 -1.06 -17.29
CA TYR A 96 -4.80 -1.62 -17.82
C TYR A 96 -5.61 -0.57 -18.58
N LEU A 97 -5.83 0.60 -17.99
CA LEU A 97 -6.60 1.69 -18.61
C LEU A 97 -5.95 2.15 -19.93
N ALA A 98 -4.63 2.32 -19.95
CA ALA A 98 -3.91 2.70 -21.16
C ALA A 98 -4.04 1.65 -22.29
N THR A 99 -4.05 0.36 -21.93
CA THR A 99 -4.25 -0.72 -22.90
C THR A 99 -5.67 -0.72 -23.47
N ASP A 100 -6.67 -0.50 -22.61
CA ASP A 100 -8.07 -0.46 -23.00
C ASP A 100 -8.37 0.74 -23.91
N ASP A 101 -7.82 1.92 -23.59
CA ASP A 101 -7.91 3.13 -24.42
C ASP A 101 -7.30 2.93 -25.81
N ARG A 102 -6.13 2.27 -25.86
CA ARG A 102 -5.45 1.95 -27.12
C ARG A 102 -6.28 1.00 -27.96
N ALA A 103 -6.78 -0.09 -27.36
CA ALA A 103 -7.64 -1.05 -28.06
C ALA A 103 -8.92 -0.37 -28.60
N ALA A 104 -9.55 0.49 -27.80
CA ALA A 104 -10.71 1.26 -28.21
C ALA A 104 -10.41 2.26 -29.34
N GLN A 105 -9.19 2.80 -29.40
CA GLN A 105 -8.73 3.67 -30.49
C GLN A 105 -8.49 2.87 -31.77
N GLU A 106 -7.81 1.73 -31.69
CA GLU A 106 -7.57 0.82 -32.82
C GLU A 106 -8.87 0.29 -33.42
N LEU A 107 -9.87 -0.04 -32.60
CA LEU A 107 -11.21 -0.41 -33.05
C LEU A 107 -11.93 0.73 -33.79
N ARG A 108 -11.80 1.97 -33.32
CA ARG A 108 -12.40 3.14 -33.99
C ARG A 108 -11.73 3.45 -35.32
N THR A 109 -10.41 3.30 -35.43
CA THR A 109 -9.70 3.56 -36.68
C THR A 109 -9.91 2.46 -37.71
N THR A 110 -9.99 1.20 -37.29
CA THR A 110 -10.23 0.06 -38.20
C THR A 110 -11.70 -0.10 -38.59
N GLY A 111 -12.64 0.23 -37.71
CA GLY A 111 -14.08 0.20 -38.00
C GLY A 111 -14.57 1.37 -38.86
N GLY A 112 -13.81 2.46 -38.94
CA GLY A 112 -14.11 3.62 -39.78
C GLY A 112 -13.75 3.44 -41.27
N ASP A 113 -13.05 2.37 -41.63
CA ASP A 113 -12.55 2.10 -43.00
C ASP A 113 -13.45 1.11 -43.76
N GLN A 114 -14.62 0.74 -43.21
CA GLN A 114 -15.61 -0.16 -43.83
C GLN A 114 -16.98 0.48 -44.13
N ALA A 115 -17.08 1.81 -44.21
CA ALA A 115 -18.29 2.53 -44.61
C ALA A 115 -18.05 3.42 -45.82
#